data_AF-A0A1I7JXI4-F1
#
_entry.id   AF-A0A1I7JXI4-F1
#
_cell.length_a   1.000
_cell.length_b   1.000
_cell.length_c   1.000
_cell.angle_alpha   90.00
_cell.angle_beta   90.00
_cell.angle_gamma   90.00
#
_symmetry.space_group_name_H-M   'P 1'
#
loop_
_entity.id
_entity.type
_entity.pdbx_description
1 polymer ?
#
loop_
_entity_poly.entity_id
_entity_poly.type
_entity_poly.pdbx_seq_one_letter_code
_entity_poly.pdbx_strand_id
1 'polypeptide(L)'
;MCSYLDDKSLNSKDEYNVFVNIKSEKNKQNIVDKVLTDSGVEVSGDTKSGNSELLYLTGNGGDSAFTKSLNTMAIFVIVIIVICTITVIYNSFNISVIERIRYFGILKAIGASPKQIKRIIFREGLVIGIIAFPLGCILGFLGLKIGIELFLGNNLMFMDSFKVKFYPKILLITAAVVAVTIYLSIMQPARKAKKVSAVEAMRNIKEISVIKIKRRKGRLVGKIFGIEGSLAYKNIRRTPTRFIITVIALTISLIMFNVFYGLLDFTKQVVTDLYGTIPFDSELGKINNSEFTDEEIENIESKKYTDTIYKLRDEYFQVVIGKEKFNDSYGNSIGELGAKIGEKKIIYHLIMKFIH
;
A
#
# COMPACT_ATOMS: atom_id res chain seq x y z
N MET A 1 -23.08 -18.24 28.55
CA MET A 1 -23.25 -18.34 30.01
C MET A 1 -22.02 -17.72 30.64
N CYS A 2 -22.04 -16.42 30.95
CA CYS A 2 -20.91 -15.75 31.59
C CYS A 2 -21.12 -15.80 33.11
N SER A 3 -20.56 -16.81 33.77
CA SER A 3 -20.43 -16.81 35.23
C SER A 3 -19.23 -15.94 35.61
N TYR A 4 -19.46 -14.97 36.49
CA TYR A 4 -18.40 -14.16 37.07
C TYR A 4 -17.63 -15.02 38.08
N LEU A 5 -16.32 -15.17 37.90
CA LEU A 5 -15.46 -15.86 38.86
C LEU A 5 -15.27 -14.92 40.06
N ASP A 6 -15.64 -15.37 41.27
CA ASP A 6 -15.39 -14.63 42.51
C ASP A 6 -13.94 -14.90 42.95
N ASP A 7 -13.14 -13.86 43.17
CA ASP A 7 -11.72 -13.96 43.54
C ASP A 7 -11.51 -14.81 44.81
N LYS A 8 -12.54 -14.92 45.67
CA LYS A 8 -12.51 -15.75 46.88
C LYS A 8 -12.54 -17.26 46.62
N SER A 9 -12.89 -17.69 45.41
CA SER A 9 -12.87 -19.10 45.00
C SER A 9 -11.54 -19.56 44.39
N LEU A 10 -10.56 -18.65 44.25
CA LEU A 10 -9.22 -18.97 43.75
C LEU A 10 -8.37 -19.57 44.89
N ASN A 11 -7.85 -20.78 44.67
CA ASN A 11 -7.03 -21.53 45.61
C ASN A 11 -5.55 -21.49 45.19
N SER A 12 -4.65 -21.24 46.14
CA SER A 12 -3.21 -21.12 45.85
C SER A 12 -2.53 -22.41 45.40
N LYS A 13 -3.25 -23.54 45.41
CA LYS A 13 -2.75 -24.86 44.98
C LYS A 13 -3.20 -25.26 43.57
N ASP A 14 -4.09 -24.50 42.94
CA ASP A 14 -4.58 -24.82 41.61
C ASP A 14 -3.65 -24.27 40.53
N GLU A 15 -3.65 -24.92 39.36
CA GLU A 15 -2.89 -24.48 38.19
C GLU A 15 -3.70 -23.47 37.37
N TYR A 16 -3.10 -22.33 37.03
CA TYR A 16 -3.77 -21.25 36.31
C TYR A 16 -3.07 -20.89 35.00
N ASN A 17 -3.86 -20.67 33.95
CA ASN A 17 -3.38 -20.03 32.73
C ASN A 17 -3.23 -18.52 32.97
N VAL A 18 -2.04 -17.98 32.69
CA VAL A 18 -1.72 -16.56 32.94
C VAL A 18 -1.73 -15.78 31.63
N PHE A 19 -2.57 -14.76 31.56
CA PHE A 19 -2.65 -13.84 30.43
C PHE A 19 -2.11 -12.47 30.84
N VAL A 20 -1.09 -11.96 30.15
CA VAL A 20 -0.39 -10.73 30.54
C VAL A 20 -0.59 -9.63 29.52
N ASN A 21 -1.02 -8.46 29.99
CA ASN A 21 -1.03 -7.23 29.20
C ASN A 21 0.26 -6.43 29.40
N ILE A 22 1.00 -6.21 28.33
CA ILE A 22 2.25 -5.44 28.37
C ILE A 22 1.97 -3.94 28.28
N LYS A 23 2.57 -3.15 29.19
CA LYS A 23 2.43 -1.68 29.25
C LYS A 23 2.99 -0.94 28.02
N SER A 24 3.90 -1.55 27.26
CA SER A 24 4.49 -0.95 26.07
C SER A 24 3.52 -0.96 24.88
N GLU A 25 3.43 0.16 24.15
CA GLU A 25 2.70 0.25 22.88
C GLU A 25 3.42 -0.40 21.69
N LYS A 26 4.73 -0.71 21.84
CA LYS A 26 5.58 -1.25 20.77
C LYS A 26 6.35 -2.50 21.22
N ASN A 27 6.65 -3.39 20.27
CA ASN A 27 7.50 -4.58 20.46
C ASN A 27 7.05 -5.46 21.63
N LYS A 28 5.73 -5.67 21.75
CA LYS A 28 5.14 -6.39 22.89
C LYS A 28 5.71 -7.80 23.03
N GLN A 29 5.93 -8.54 21.94
CA GLN A 29 6.53 -9.88 21.97
C GLN A 29 7.92 -9.90 22.61
N ASN A 30 8.84 -9.03 22.17
CA ASN A 30 10.19 -8.95 22.75
C ASN A 30 10.18 -8.57 24.23
N ILE A 31 9.17 -7.81 24.66
CA ILE A 31 9.02 -7.43 26.07
C ILE A 31 8.43 -8.58 26.88
N VAL A 32 7.52 -9.38 26.33
CA VAL A 32 7.08 -10.64 26.96
C VAL A 32 8.28 -11.54 27.22
N ASP A 33 9.17 -11.71 26.24
CA ASP A 33 10.39 -12.52 26.41
C ASP A 33 11.31 -12.00 27.52
N LYS A 34 11.48 -10.67 27.60
CA LYS A 34 12.23 -10.06 28.71
C LYS A 34 11.55 -10.27 30.05
N VAL A 35 10.24 -10.10 30.13
CA VAL A 35 9.47 -10.30 31.36
C VAL A 35 9.59 -11.75 31.85
N LEU A 36 9.57 -12.73 30.95
CA LEU A 36 9.77 -14.15 31.27
C LEU A 36 11.21 -14.43 31.75
N THR A 37 12.20 -13.79 31.12
CA THR A 37 13.61 -13.92 31.51
C THR A 37 13.85 -13.31 32.90
N ASP A 38 13.32 -12.10 33.14
CA ASP A 38 13.49 -11.36 34.39
C ASP A 38 12.71 -11.98 35.56
N SER A 39 11.60 -12.67 35.29
CA SER A 39 10.81 -13.37 36.31
C SER A 39 11.40 -14.73 36.70
N GLY A 40 12.36 -15.25 35.94
CA GLY A 40 12.93 -16.58 36.15
C GLY A 40 11.95 -17.73 35.86
N VAL A 41 10.85 -17.46 35.14
CA VAL A 41 9.84 -18.46 34.79
C VAL A 41 10.14 -19.03 33.41
N GLU A 42 10.49 -20.32 33.36
CA GLU A 42 10.70 -21.03 32.10
C GLU A 42 9.37 -21.36 31.43
N VAL A 43 9.15 -20.85 30.21
CA VAL A 43 7.97 -21.14 29.40
C VAL A 43 8.43 -21.76 28.09
N SER A 44 7.97 -22.98 27.82
CA SER A 44 8.23 -23.68 26.56
C SER A 44 7.55 -22.96 25.39
N GLY A 45 8.23 -22.87 24.25
CA GLY A 45 7.72 -22.22 23.02
C GLY A 45 6.36 -22.74 22.57
N ASP A 46 6.15 -24.06 22.67
CA ASP A 46 4.88 -24.74 22.33
C ASP A 46 3.68 -24.30 23.19
N THR A 47 3.94 -23.80 24.41
CA THR A 47 2.90 -23.36 25.36
C THR A 47 2.69 -21.85 25.36
N LYS A 48 3.58 -21.10 24.70
CA LYS A 48 3.50 -19.64 24.58
C LYS A 48 2.63 -19.27 23.39
N SER A 49 1.33 -19.15 23.62
CA SER A 49 0.40 -18.61 22.63
C SER A 49 0.16 -17.11 22.86
N GLY A 50 0.38 -16.30 21.83
CA GLY A 50 0.03 -14.89 21.83
C GLY A 50 -1.32 -14.65 21.19
N ASN A 51 -1.93 -13.49 21.45
CA ASN A 51 -3.04 -13.02 20.63
C ASN A 51 -2.50 -12.54 19.27
N SER A 52 -2.12 -13.50 18.43
CA SER A 52 -1.42 -13.27 17.16
C SER A 52 -2.23 -12.40 16.21
N GLU A 53 -3.55 -12.56 16.18
CA GLU A 53 -4.45 -11.76 15.34
C GLU A 53 -4.48 -10.28 15.78
N LEU A 54 -4.68 -10.01 17.07
CA LEU A 54 -4.67 -8.63 17.58
C LEU A 54 -3.29 -7.99 17.50
N LEU A 55 -2.23 -8.75 17.79
CA LEU A 55 -0.86 -8.26 17.68
C LEU A 55 -0.48 -7.98 16.21
N TYR A 56 -1.01 -8.75 15.26
CA TYR A 56 -0.84 -8.55 13.83
C TYR A 56 -1.51 -7.26 13.37
N LEU A 57 -2.79 -7.08 13.72
CA LEU A 57 -3.56 -5.87 13.37
C LEU A 57 -2.99 -4.60 13.99
N THR A 58 -2.33 -4.72 15.15
CA THR A 58 -1.71 -3.59 15.86
C THR A 58 -0.23 -3.39 15.53
N GLY A 59 0.34 -4.17 14.60
CA GLY A 59 1.74 -4.07 14.17
C GLY A 59 2.75 -4.40 15.28
N ASN A 60 2.34 -5.19 16.27
CA ASN A 60 3.05 -5.46 17.52
C ASN A 60 3.45 -6.92 17.73
N GLY A 61 3.08 -7.83 16.83
CA GLY A 61 3.51 -9.22 16.88
C GLY A 61 2.76 -10.11 15.89
N GLY A 62 3.51 -10.99 15.24
CA GLY A 62 3.10 -11.83 14.11
C GLY A 62 4.35 -12.21 13.30
N ASP A 63 4.20 -13.03 12.25
CA ASP A 63 5.32 -13.42 11.39
C ASP A 63 6.09 -12.17 10.92
N SER A 64 7.37 -12.13 11.27
CA SER A 64 8.28 -11.02 10.97
C SER A 64 8.38 -10.76 9.46
N ALA A 65 8.15 -11.78 8.63
CA ALA A 65 8.14 -11.67 7.18
C ALA A 65 6.98 -10.80 6.70
N PHE A 66 5.77 -11.01 7.23
CA PHE A 66 4.58 -10.29 6.79
C PHE A 66 4.60 -8.81 7.20
N THR A 67 4.92 -8.51 8.47
CA THR A 67 4.99 -7.12 8.96
C THR A 67 6.07 -6.33 8.21
N LYS A 68 7.19 -6.96 7.89
CA LYS A 68 8.27 -6.37 7.08
C LYS A 68 7.84 -6.16 5.63
N SER A 69 7.08 -7.09 5.05
CA SER A 69 6.51 -6.96 3.70
C SER A 69 5.57 -5.76 3.60
N LEU A 70 4.60 -5.63 4.53
CA LEU A 70 3.68 -4.48 4.55
C LEU A 70 4.40 -3.14 4.69
N ASN A 71 5.38 -3.05 5.59
CA ASN A 71 6.16 -1.82 5.77
C ASN A 71 6.97 -1.48 4.51
N THR A 72 7.58 -2.48 3.89
CA THR A 72 8.36 -2.28 2.65
C THR A 72 7.47 -1.82 1.50
N MET A 73 6.30 -2.42 1.36
CA MET A 73 5.28 -2.04 0.38
C MET A 73 4.80 -0.59 0.62
N ALA A 74 4.47 -0.23 1.85
CA ALA A 74 4.07 1.13 2.19
C ALA A 74 5.16 2.16 1.86
N ILE A 75 6.41 1.88 2.23
CA ILE A 75 7.56 2.76 1.91
C ILE A 75 7.72 2.91 0.40
N PHE A 76 7.66 1.81 -0.35
CA PHE A 76 7.79 1.81 -1.80
C PHE A 76 6.72 2.70 -2.47
N VAL A 77 5.45 2.52 -2.08
CA VAL A 77 4.34 3.33 -2.59
C VAL A 77 4.53 4.81 -2.24
N ILE A 78 4.88 5.13 -0.99
CA ILE A 78 5.12 6.52 -0.56
C ILE A 78 6.24 7.17 -1.38
N VAL A 79 7.35 6.46 -1.61
CA VAL A 79 8.49 6.99 -2.39
C VAL A 79 8.06 7.32 -3.82
N ILE A 80 7.32 6.42 -4.47
CA ILE A 80 6.84 6.65 -5.83
C ILE A 80 5.87 7.84 -5.87
N ILE A 81 4.96 7.95 -4.90
CA ILE A 81 4.05 9.10 -4.75
C ILE A 81 4.82 10.40 -4.64
N VAL A 82 5.80 10.46 -3.75
CA VAL A 82 6.62 11.66 -3.56
C VAL A 82 7.34 12.04 -4.85
N ILE A 83 7.98 11.11 -5.56
CA ILE A 83 8.68 11.41 -6.83
C ILE A 83 7.72 11.97 -7.88
N CYS A 84 6.53 11.38 -7.98
CA CYS A 84 5.53 11.78 -8.96
C CYS A 84 4.98 13.17 -8.65
N THR A 85 4.62 13.43 -7.39
CA THR A 85 4.18 14.74 -6.90
C THR A 85 5.27 15.79 -7.10
N ILE A 86 6.54 15.48 -6.79
CA ILE A 86 7.66 16.41 -6.99
C ILE A 86 7.72 16.87 -8.45
N THR A 87 7.61 15.92 -9.38
CA THR A 87 7.69 16.18 -10.83
C THR A 87 6.53 17.03 -11.32
N VAL A 88 5.29 16.70 -10.92
CA VAL A 88 4.09 17.45 -11.32
C VAL A 88 4.17 18.90 -10.84
N ILE A 89 4.49 19.10 -9.56
CA ILE A 89 4.65 20.44 -8.97
C ILE A 89 5.80 21.19 -9.65
N TYR A 90 6.93 20.52 -9.88
CA TYR A 90 8.07 21.11 -10.59
C TYR A 90 7.67 21.62 -11.98
N ASN A 91 6.94 20.82 -12.76
CA ASN A 91 6.52 21.21 -14.10
C ASN A 91 5.62 22.45 -14.07
N SER A 92 4.64 22.46 -13.17
CA SER A 92 3.71 23.58 -12.99
C SER A 92 4.44 24.88 -12.61
N PHE A 93 5.30 24.84 -11.59
CA PHE A 93 6.10 26.02 -11.22
C PHE A 93 7.09 26.43 -12.30
N ASN A 94 7.68 25.49 -13.03
CA ASN A 94 8.59 25.80 -14.13
C ASN A 94 7.88 26.56 -15.25
N ILE A 95 6.65 26.15 -15.62
CA ILE A 95 5.81 26.87 -16.59
C ILE A 95 5.49 28.27 -16.06
N SER A 96 4.95 28.35 -14.85
CA SER A 96 4.55 29.62 -14.21
C SER A 96 5.71 30.63 -14.07
N VAL A 97 6.92 30.14 -13.79
CA VAL A 97 8.13 30.97 -13.70
C VAL A 97 8.58 31.47 -15.08
N ILE A 98 8.50 30.62 -16.11
CA ILE A 98 8.86 30.98 -17.48
C ILE A 98 7.92 32.07 -18.02
N GLU A 99 6.62 31.95 -17.76
CA GLU A 99 5.62 32.95 -18.16
C GLU A 99 5.87 34.30 -17.47
N ARG A 100 6.36 34.29 -16.23
CA ARG A 100 6.60 35.50 -15.44
C ARG A 100 8.03 36.03 -15.53
N ILE A 101 8.86 35.50 -16.43
CA ILE A 101 10.29 35.83 -16.49
C ILE A 101 10.54 37.31 -16.80
N ARG A 102 9.69 37.91 -17.65
CA ARG A 102 9.75 39.35 -17.97
C ARG A 102 9.47 40.22 -16.75
N TYR A 103 8.48 39.85 -15.92
CA TYR A 103 8.19 40.57 -14.67
C TYR A 103 9.35 40.50 -13.68
N PHE A 104 9.97 39.33 -13.53
CA PHE A 104 11.18 39.19 -12.72
C PHE A 104 12.36 40.01 -13.30
N GLY A 105 12.45 40.14 -14.63
CA GLY A 105 13.40 41.02 -15.31
C GLY A 105 13.20 42.50 -14.97
N ILE A 106 11.95 42.98 -15.00
CA ILE A 106 11.58 44.35 -14.62
C ILE A 106 11.91 44.61 -13.14
N LEU A 107 11.56 43.67 -12.25
CA LEU A 107 11.93 43.75 -10.83
C LEU A 107 13.45 43.88 -10.64
N LYS A 108 14.26 43.11 -11.38
CA LYS A 108 15.73 43.25 -11.35
C LYS A 108 16.22 44.60 -11.88
N ALA A 109 15.57 45.14 -12.91
CA ALA A 109 15.92 46.44 -13.49
C ALA A 109 15.70 47.59 -12.49
N ILE A 110 14.69 47.46 -11.62
CA ILE A 110 14.39 48.43 -10.55
C ILE A 110 15.24 48.17 -9.28
N GLY A 111 16.13 47.17 -9.31
CA GLY A 111 17.09 46.89 -8.23
C GLY A 111 16.77 45.69 -7.34
N ALA A 112 15.78 44.86 -7.68
CA ALA A 112 15.50 43.65 -6.91
C ALA A 112 16.66 42.65 -6.97
N SER A 113 17.12 42.22 -5.80
CA SER A 113 18.18 41.21 -5.70
C SER A 113 17.71 39.83 -6.20
N PRO A 114 18.62 39.00 -6.76
CA PRO A 114 18.28 37.63 -7.14
C PRO A 114 17.78 36.77 -5.97
N LYS A 115 18.18 37.09 -4.73
CA LYS A 115 17.70 36.42 -3.51
C LYS A 115 16.23 36.77 -3.21
N GLN A 116 15.79 38.01 -3.45
CA GLN A 116 14.40 38.42 -3.31
C GLN A 116 13.49 37.67 -4.28
N ILE A 117 13.90 37.53 -5.55
CA ILE A 117 13.12 36.77 -6.54
C ILE A 117 12.96 35.30 -6.15
N LYS A 118 14.05 34.66 -5.70
CA LYS A 118 13.97 33.29 -5.16
C LYS A 118 12.97 33.23 -4.00
N ARG A 119 13.05 34.17 -3.04
CA ARG A 119 12.16 34.20 -1.88
C ARG A 119 10.69 34.40 -2.24
N ILE A 120 10.39 35.21 -3.27
CA ILE A 120 9.03 35.40 -3.78
C ILE A 120 8.44 34.07 -4.26
N ILE A 121 9.18 33.35 -5.11
CA ILE A 121 8.71 32.06 -5.67
C ILE A 121 8.50 31.02 -4.55
N PHE A 122 9.41 30.96 -3.58
CA PHE A 122 9.24 30.05 -2.43
C PHE A 122 8.07 30.44 -1.53
N ARG A 123 7.82 31.74 -1.31
CA ARG A 123 6.66 32.20 -0.54
C ARG A 123 5.35 31.86 -1.23
N GLU A 124 5.27 32.01 -2.55
CA GLU A 124 4.11 31.60 -3.33
C GLU A 124 3.83 30.10 -3.15
N GLY A 125 4.87 29.27 -3.25
CA GLY A 125 4.76 27.83 -2.99
C GLY A 125 4.33 27.48 -1.57
N LEU A 126 4.85 28.20 -0.56
CA LEU A 126 4.45 28.01 0.83
C LEU A 126 2.98 28.39 1.07
N VAL A 127 2.51 29.50 0.51
CA VAL A 127 1.10 29.91 0.63
C VAL A 127 0.18 28.85 0.01
N ILE A 128 0.51 28.38 -1.19
CA ILE A 128 -0.24 27.29 -1.84
C ILE A 128 -0.19 26.02 -0.97
N GLY A 129 0.97 25.67 -0.42
CA GLY A 129 1.14 24.51 0.44
C GLY A 129 0.32 24.57 1.73
N ILE A 130 0.27 25.73 2.39
CA ILE A 130 -0.50 25.95 3.62
C ILE A 130 -2.01 25.77 3.37
N ILE A 131 -2.50 26.16 2.19
CA ILE A 131 -3.91 26.00 1.81
C ILE A 131 -4.19 24.56 1.35
N ALA A 132 -3.30 23.99 0.55
CA ALA A 132 -3.46 22.66 -0.03
C ALA A 132 -3.33 21.53 1.00
N PHE A 133 -2.48 21.69 2.04
CA PHE A 133 -2.26 20.67 3.07
C PHE A 133 -3.54 20.28 3.85
N PRO A 134 -4.29 21.21 4.46
CA PRO A 134 -5.53 20.86 5.18
C PRO A 134 -6.60 20.32 4.24
N LEU A 135 -6.76 20.90 3.04
CA LEU A 135 -7.71 20.40 2.04
C LEU A 135 -7.36 18.98 1.61
N GLY A 136 -6.09 18.70 1.35
CA GLY A 136 -5.61 17.37 1.00
C GLY A 136 -5.83 16.35 2.12
N CYS A 137 -5.61 16.74 3.38
CA CYS A 137 -5.88 15.87 4.53
C CYS A 137 -7.37 15.55 4.67
N ILE A 138 -8.25 16.55 4.49
CA ILE A 138 -9.70 16.38 4.58
C ILE A 138 -10.19 15.47 3.45
N LEU A 139 -9.82 15.78 2.20
CA LEU A 139 -10.22 14.98 1.04
C LEU A 139 -9.65 13.57 1.11
N GLY A 140 -8.42 13.39 1.57
CA GLY A 140 -7.81 12.09 1.78
C GLY A 140 -8.53 11.26 2.84
N PHE A 141 -8.90 11.88 3.96
CA PHE A 141 -9.67 11.20 5.02
C PHE A 141 -11.07 10.81 4.55
N LEU A 142 -11.79 11.73 3.90
CA LEU A 142 -13.12 11.46 3.35
C LEU A 142 -13.07 10.40 2.24
N GLY A 143 -12.08 10.49 1.34
CA GLY A 143 -11.88 9.52 0.28
C GLY A 143 -11.59 8.11 0.82
N LEU A 144 -10.80 8.01 1.90
CA LEU A 144 -10.57 6.74 2.59
C LEU A 144 -11.87 6.20 3.21
N LYS A 145 -12.62 7.05 3.91
CA LYS A 145 -13.87 6.65 4.57
C LYS A 145 -14.90 6.15 3.55
N ILE A 146 -15.15 6.93 2.50
CA ILE A 146 -16.09 6.60 1.43
C ILE A 146 -15.59 5.39 0.63
N GLY A 147 -14.29 5.30 0.37
CA GLY A 147 -13.71 4.16 -0.34
C GLY A 147 -13.89 2.84 0.41
N ILE A 148 -13.63 2.83 1.71
CA ILE A 148 -13.90 1.66 2.56
C ILE A 148 -15.39 1.30 2.50
N GLU A 149 -16.28 2.28 2.66
CA GLU A 149 -17.73 2.06 2.61
C GLU A 149 -18.20 1.48 1.26
N LEU A 150 -17.69 1.98 0.14
CA LEU A 150 -18.07 1.52 -1.21
C LEU A 150 -17.52 0.13 -1.56
N PHE A 151 -16.28 -0.17 -1.19
CA PHE A 151 -15.61 -1.41 -1.62
C PHE A 151 -15.79 -2.57 -0.65
N LEU A 152 -15.93 -2.27 0.65
CA LEU A 152 -16.03 -3.29 1.71
C LEU A 152 -17.45 -3.35 2.32
N GLY A 153 -18.32 -2.43 1.93
CA GLY A 153 -19.69 -2.33 2.45
C GLY A 153 -19.75 -1.97 3.94
N ASN A 154 -20.96 -1.98 4.50
CA ASN A 154 -21.17 -1.71 5.93
C ASN A 154 -20.71 -2.87 6.83
N ASN A 155 -20.39 -4.04 6.27
CA ASN A 155 -20.07 -5.25 7.04
C ASN A 155 -18.83 -5.08 7.95
N LEU A 156 -17.83 -4.31 7.51
CA LEU A 156 -16.68 -3.95 8.34
C LEU A 156 -16.95 -2.79 9.32
N MET A 157 -18.01 -2.00 9.13
CA MET A 157 -18.42 -0.98 10.10
C MET A 157 -19.19 -1.57 11.31
N PHE A 158 -19.73 -2.79 11.20
CA PHE A 158 -20.30 -3.51 12.35
C PHE A 158 -19.24 -4.14 13.25
N MET A 159 -18.01 -4.32 12.76
CA MET A 159 -16.85 -4.51 13.64
C MET A 159 -16.53 -3.17 14.30
N ASP A 160 -17.02 -2.97 15.51
CA ASP A 160 -16.77 -1.79 16.37
C ASP A 160 -15.27 -1.45 16.55
N SER A 161 -14.40 -2.38 16.15
CA SER A 161 -12.94 -2.34 16.14
C SER A 161 -12.32 -1.65 14.91
N PHE A 162 -12.95 -1.63 13.73
CA PHE A 162 -12.36 -1.04 12.51
C PHE A 162 -12.74 0.44 12.33
N LYS A 163 -12.27 1.28 13.25
CA LYS A 163 -12.50 2.74 13.23
C LYS A 163 -11.33 3.44 12.53
N VAL A 164 -11.60 4.18 11.46
CA VAL A 164 -10.63 5.11 10.86
C VAL A 164 -10.34 6.19 11.89
N LYS A 165 -9.23 6.05 12.60
CA LYS A 165 -8.80 6.98 13.64
C LYS A 165 -7.89 8.04 13.07
N PHE A 166 -8.07 9.26 13.57
CA PHE A 166 -7.21 10.37 13.26
C PHE A 166 -6.02 10.38 14.23
N TYR A 167 -4.80 10.21 13.70
CA TYR A 167 -3.59 10.20 14.51
C TYR A 167 -2.80 11.51 14.30
N PRO A 168 -2.73 12.41 15.30
CA PRO A 168 -2.03 13.69 15.18
C PRO A 168 -0.54 13.57 14.80
N LYS A 169 0.12 12.49 15.23
CA LYS A 169 1.52 12.21 14.88
C LYS A 169 1.71 12.04 13.37
N ILE A 170 0.73 11.44 12.68
CA ILE A 170 0.78 11.22 11.23
C ILE A 170 0.69 12.56 10.50
N LEU A 171 -0.14 13.51 10.97
CA LEU A 171 -0.20 14.84 10.37
C LEU A 171 1.15 15.57 10.38
N LEU A 172 1.93 15.45 11.46
CA LEU A 172 3.25 16.08 11.52
C LEU A 172 4.21 15.49 10.49
N ILE A 173 4.19 14.17 10.32
CA ILE A 173 4.98 13.48 9.30
C ILE A 173 4.53 13.93 7.91
N THR A 174 3.22 13.93 7.64
CA THR A 174 2.67 14.38 6.35
C THR A 174 3.02 15.84 6.07
N ALA A 175 2.93 16.73 7.06
CA ALA A 175 3.32 18.13 6.93
C ALA A 175 4.80 18.28 6.57
N ALA A 176 5.68 17.49 7.22
CA ALA A 176 7.10 17.46 6.89
C ALA A 176 7.34 16.97 5.46
N VAL A 177 6.68 15.89 5.04
CA VAL A 177 6.79 15.35 3.67
C VAL A 177 6.32 16.37 2.63
N VAL A 178 5.20 17.05 2.87
CA VAL A 178 4.67 18.10 1.98
C VAL A 178 5.64 19.28 1.89
N ALA A 179 6.17 19.75 3.02
CA ALA A 179 7.14 20.83 3.05
C ALA A 179 8.42 20.49 2.25
N VAL A 180 8.95 19.27 2.43
CA VAL A 180 10.12 18.77 1.68
C VAL A 180 9.80 18.68 0.19
N THR A 181 8.64 18.14 -0.16
CA THR A 181 8.17 17.99 -1.54
C THR A 181 8.09 19.34 -2.26
N ILE A 182 7.41 20.32 -1.67
CA ILE A 182 7.30 21.69 -2.21
C ILE A 182 8.69 22.31 -2.36
N TYR A 183 9.54 22.17 -1.35
CA TYR A 183 10.88 22.72 -1.38
C TYR A 183 11.71 22.16 -2.54
N LEU A 184 11.72 20.83 -2.72
CA LEU A 184 12.46 20.15 -3.77
C LEU A 184 11.94 20.52 -5.16
N SER A 185 10.62 20.59 -5.33
CA SER A 185 9.98 20.95 -6.60
C SER A 185 10.30 22.37 -7.05
N ILE A 186 10.32 23.34 -6.12
CA ILE A 186 10.51 24.77 -6.44
C ILE A 186 11.99 25.14 -6.58
N MET A 187 12.89 24.35 -5.98
CA MET A 187 14.32 24.65 -5.95
C MET A 187 14.91 24.88 -7.34
N GLN A 188 14.58 24.06 -8.33
CA GLN A 188 15.10 24.19 -9.70
C GLN A 188 14.49 25.38 -10.48
N PRO A 189 13.16 25.57 -10.55
CA PRO A 189 12.55 26.73 -11.20
C PRO A 189 13.02 28.06 -10.59
N ALA A 190 13.09 28.14 -9.25
CA ALA A 190 13.54 29.35 -8.58
C ALA A 190 15.02 29.66 -8.84
N ARG A 191 15.88 28.63 -8.98
CA ARG A 191 17.28 28.80 -9.39
C ARG A 191 17.38 29.33 -10.83
N LYS A 192 16.53 28.88 -11.76
CA LYS A 192 16.48 29.40 -13.13
C LYS A 192 16.10 30.89 -13.13
N ALA A 193 15.01 31.26 -12.48
CA ALA A 193 14.56 32.66 -12.35
C ALA A 193 15.63 33.57 -11.75
N LYS A 194 16.32 33.09 -10.71
CA LYS A 194 17.42 33.80 -10.06
C LYS A 194 18.55 34.15 -11.04
N LYS A 195 18.87 33.27 -12.00
CA LYS A 195 20.02 33.44 -12.90
C LYS A 195 19.76 34.35 -14.11
N VAL A 196 18.53 34.45 -14.60
CA VAL A 196 18.21 35.24 -15.80
C VAL A 196 18.45 36.74 -15.56
N SER A 197 19.25 37.40 -16.39
CA SER A 197 19.53 38.84 -16.23
C SER A 197 18.35 39.72 -16.67
N ALA A 198 18.33 41.00 -16.27
CA ALA A 198 17.27 41.93 -16.69
C ALA A 198 17.25 42.10 -18.22
N VAL A 199 18.43 42.26 -18.84
CA VAL A 199 18.56 42.37 -20.31
C VAL A 199 18.09 41.09 -20.99
N GLU A 200 18.50 39.91 -20.49
CA GLU A 200 18.09 38.62 -21.05
C GLU A 200 16.59 38.35 -20.90
N ALA A 201 15.99 38.75 -19.77
CA ALA A 201 14.55 38.65 -19.53
C ALA A 201 13.73 39.58 -20.44
N MET A 202 14.28 40.76 -20.80
CA MET A 202 13.67 41.67 -21.76
C MET A 202 13.89 41.20 -23.21
N ARG A 203 15.02 40.56 -23.51
CA ARG A 203 15.36 40.03 -24.84
C ARG A 203 14.56 38.77 -25.18
N ASN A 204 14.15 37.97 -24.19
CA ASN A 204 13.54 36.67 -24.41
C ASN A 204 12.01 36.66 -24.30
N ILE A 205 11.33 36.61 -25.46
CA ILE A 205 10.10 35.82 -25.62
C ILE A 205 10.18 34.82 -26.81
N LYS A 206 11.11 34.94 -27.78
CA LYS A 206 11.11 34.05 -28.97
C LYS A 206 12.45 33.66 -29.60
N GLU A 207 13.60 33.78 -28.95
CA GLU A 207 14.81 33.18 -29.53
C GLU A 207 14.83 31.68 -29.23
N ILE A 208 14.20 30.93 -30.13
CA ILE A 208 14.72 29.64 -30.59
C ILE A 208 16.23 29.86 -30.73
N SER A 209 17.00 29.45 -29.72
CA SER A 209 18.46 29.49 -29.82
C SER A 209 18.79 28.78 -31.12
N VAL A 210 19.41 29.49 -32.07
CA VAL A 210 19.74 28.96 -33.39
C VAL A 210 20.91 27.99 -33.21
N ILE A 211 20.66 26.90 -32.49
CA ILE A 211 21.61 25.82 -32.30
C ILE A 211 21.83 25.27 -33.70
N LYS A 212 23.07 25.31 -34.19
CA LYS A 212 23.48 24.65 -35.43
C LYS A 212 23.13 23.17 -35.33
N ILE A 213 21.96 22.78 -35.82
CA ILE A 213 21.53 21.38 -35.86
C ILE A 213 22.52 20.66 -36.79
N LYS A 214 23.33 19.75 -36.24
CA LYS A 214 24.05 18.76 -37.08
C LYS A 214 22.99 18.07 -37.94
N ARG A 215 23.06 18.25 -39.27
CA ARG A 215 22.11 17.72 -40.27
C ARG A 215 22.16 16.18 -40.33
N ARG A 216 21.88 15.48 -39.23
CA ARG A 216 21.58 14.05 -39.30
C ARG A 216 20.13 13.91 -39.76
N LYS A 217 19.95 13.47 -41.01
CA LYS A 217 18.64 13.04 -41.52
C LYS A 217 18.13 11.92 -40.61
N GLY A 218 17.14 12.19 -39.77
CA GLY A 218 16.34 11.16 -39.11
C GLY A 218 15.54 10.41 -40.18
N ARG A 219 16.20 9.54 -40.95
CA ARG A 219 15.63 8.83 -42.10
C ARG A 219 14.41 8.00 -41.71
N LEU A 220 14.38 7.47 -40.48
CA LEU A 220 13.27 6.67 -39.96
C LEU A 220 12.02 7.51 -39.67
N VAL A 221 12.18 8.66 -38.99
CA VAL A 221 11.04 9.52 -38.65
C VAL A 221 10.38 10.09 -39.90
N GLY A 222 11.17 10.49 -40.90
CA GLY A 222 10.64 10.95 -42.19
C GLY A 222 9.97 9.84 -43.01
N LYS A 223 10.35 8.56 -42.82
CA LYS A 223 9.69 7.42 -43.46
C LYS A 223 8.36 7.06 -42.80
N ILE A 224 8.28 7.13 -41.47
CA ILE A 224 7.09 6.72 -40.71
C ILE A 224 6.03 7.85 -40.67
N PHE A 225 6.46 9.09 -40.50
CA PHE A 225 5.57 10.24 -40.25
C PHE A 225 5.65 11.32 -41.33
N GLY A 226 6.29 11.03 -42.47
CA GLY A 226 6.40 11.95 -43.59
C GLY A 226 7.15 13.25 -43.27
N ILE A 227 6.86 14.28 -44.08
CA ILE A 227 7.51 15.59 -44.01
C ILE A 227 7.14 16.31 -42.71
N GLU A 228 5.86 16.25 -42.32
CA GLU A 228 5.32 16.87 -41.10
C GLU A 228 5.97 16.29 -39.83
N GLY A 229 6.08 14.96 -39.72
CA GLY A 229 6.77 14.33 -38.59
C GLY A 229 8.26 14.65 -38.53
N SER A 230 8.90 14.82 -39.69
CA SER A 230 10.30 15.25 -39.74
C SER A 230 10.50 16.68 -39.25
N LEU A 231 9.53 17.57 -39.48
CA LEU A 231 9.49 18.94 -38.98
C LEU A 231 9.20 18.95 -37.47
N ALA A 232 8.22 18.17 -37.01
CA ALA A 232 7.89 18.01 -35.60
C ALA A 232 9.08 17.48 -34.79
N TYR A 233 9.78 16.45 -35.28
CA TYR A 233 10.97 15.89 -34.63
C TYR A 233 12.13 16.89 -34.53
N LYS A 234 12.32 17.72 -35.56
CA LYS A 234 13.30 18.82 -35.48
C LYS A 234 12.88 19.85 -34.44
N ASN A 235 11.58 20.14 -34.29
CA ASN A 235 11.07 21.06 -33.27
C ASN A 235 11.27 20.52 -31.83
N ILE A 236 10.99 19.22 -31.62
CA ILE A 236 11.25 18.53 -30.36
C ILE A 236 12.74 18.62 -29.99
N ARG A 237 13.63 18.38 -30.96
CA ARG A 237 15.08 18.51 -30.76
C ARG A 237 15.56 19.95 -30.54
N ARG A 238 14.81 20.96 -30.96
CA ARG A 238 15.12 22.37 -30.68
C ARG A 238 14.78 22.77 -29.24
N THR A 239 13.88 22.06 -28.57
CA THR A 239 13.46 22.33 -27.19
C THR A 239 13.55 21.09 -26.30
N PRO A 240 14.73 20.43 -26.21
CA PRO A 240 14.86 19.10 -25.62
C PRO A 240 14.42 19.07 -24.15
N THR A 241 14.69 20.14 -23.40
CA THR A 241 14.30 20.22 -21.98
C THR A 241 12.80 20.26 -21.78
N ARG A 242 12.04 21.00 -22.61
CA ARG A 242 10.58 21.05 -22.49
C ARG A 242 9.96 19.70 -22.83
N PHE A 243 10.40 19.10 -23.94
CA PHE A 243 9.92 17.79 -24.36
C PHE A 243 10.20 16.72 -23.30
N ILE A 244 11.42 16.65 -22.76
CA ILE A 244 11.79 15.67 -21.73
C ILE A 244 10.91 15.85 -20.48
N ILE A 245 10.67 17.08 -20.03
CA ILE A 245 9.82 17.34 -18.86
C ILE A 245 8.39 16.85 -19.09
N THR A 246 7.81 17.12 -20.27
CA THR A 246 6.46 16.65 -20.61
C THR A 246 6.38 15.13 -20.69
N VAL A 247 7.35 14.48 -21.34
CA VAL A 247 7.41 13.02 -21.45
C VAL A 247 7.56 12.39 -20.06
N ILE A 248 8.47 12.89 -19.22
CA ILE A 248 8.65 12.40 -17.85
C ILE A 248 7.34 12.52 -17.07
N ALA A 249 6.63 13.65 -17.16
CA ALA A 249 5.36 13.84 -16.47
C ALA A 249 4.29 12.83 -16.92
N LEU A 250 4.16 12.58 -18.23
CA LEU A 250 3.23 11.59 -18.77
C LEU A 250 3.61 10.16 -18.36
N THR A 251 4.90 9.81 -18.47
CA THR A 251 5.42 8.49 -18.08
C THR A 251 5.20 8.24 -16.59
N ILE A 252 5.39 9.25 -15.75
CA ILE A 252 5.12 9.15 -14.30
C ILE A 252 3.65 8.83 -14.02
N SER A 253 2.73 9.47 -14.73
CA SER A 253 1.29 9.17 -14.59
C SER A 253 0.99 7.71 -14.94
N LEU A 254 1.62 7.19 -16.00
CA LEU A 254 1.45 5.82 -16.44
C LEU A 254 2.09 4.82 -15.47
N ILE A 255 3.27 5.13 -14.94
CA ILE A 255 3.93 4.34 -13.89
C ILE A 255 3.03 4.29 -12.66
N MET A 256 2.46 5.42 -12.26
CA MET A 256 1.56 5.47 -11.11
C MET A 256 0.36 4.58 -11.25
N PHE A 257 -0.29 4.63 -12.42
CA PHE A 257 -1.42 3.78 -12.72
C PHE A 257 -1.04 2.29 -12.66
N ASN A 258 0.09 1.91 -13.27
CA ASN A 258 0.57 0.53 -13.25
C ASN A 258 0.96 0.06 -11.85
N VAL A 259 1.61 0.91 -11.04
CA VAL A 259 1.97 0.57 -9.65
C VAL A 259 0.71 0.34 -8.83
N PHE A 260 -0.30 1.19 -8.96
CA PHE A 260 -1.58 1.01 -8.27
C PHE A 260 -2.32 -0.24 -8.73
N TYR A 261 -2.39 -0.46 -10.05
CA TYR A 261 -3.02 -1.65 -10.61
C TYR A 261 -2.31 -2.92 -10.17
N GLY A 262 -0.97 -2.97 -10.30
CA GLY A 262 -0.17 -4.10 -9.86
C GLY A 262 -0.29 -4.36 -8.36
N LEU A 263 -0.49 -3.32 -7.55
CA LEU A 263 -0.77 -3.47 -6.12
C LEU A 263 -2.12 -4.14 -5.86
N LEU A 264 -3.17 -3.70 -6.56
CA LEU A 264 -4.50 -4.30 -6.45
C LEU A 264 -4.46 -5.76 -6.89
N ASP A 265 -3.78 -6.04 -8.01
CA ASP A 265 -3.63 -7.38 -8.56
C ASP A 265 -2.83 -8.29 -7.63
N PHE A 266 -1.69 -7.82 -7.10
CA PHE A 266 -0.91 -8.53 -6.09
C PHE A 266 -1.72 -8.81 -4.83
N THR A 267 -2.51 -7.84 -4.35
CA THR A 267 -3.37 -8.04 -3.17
C THR A 267 -4.41 -9.12 -3.43
N LYS A 268 -5.07 -9.09 -4.61
CA LYS A 268 -6.00 -10.14 -5.02
C LYS A 268 -5.32 -11.49 -5.09
N GLN A 269 -4.15 -11.56 -5.70
CA GLN A 269 -3.37 -12.80 -5.81
C GLN A 269 -3.00 -13.36 -4.43
N VAL A 270 -2.51 -12.52 -3.49
CA VAL A 270 -2.21 -12.95 -2.12
C VAL A 270 -3.46 -13.46 -1.40
N VAL A 271 -4.59 -12.77 -1.54
CA VAL A 271 -5.86 -13.24 -0.96
C VAL A 271 -6.26 -14.59 -1.56
N THR A 272 -6.16 -14.74 -2.88
CA THR A 272 -6.42 -16.01 -3.58
C THR A 272 -5.45 -17.11 -3.17
N ASP A 273 -4.17 -16.81 -2.92
CA ASP A 273 -3.18 -17.80 -2.50
C ASP A 273 -3.38 -18.22 -1.03
N LEU A 274 -3.75 -17.28 -0.16
CA LEU A 274 -3.98 -17.55 1.27
C LEU A 274 -5.30 -18.28 1.54
N TYR A 275 -6.36 -17.91 0.83
CA TYR A 275 -7.71 -18.44 1.06
C TYR A 275 -8.15 -19.45 -0.02
N GLY A 276 -7.37 -19.62 -1.08
CA GLY A 276 -7.80 -20.33 -2.30
C GLY A 276 -8.77 -19.48 -3.14
N THR A 277 -9.01 -19.88 -4.38
CA THR A 277 -10.25 -19.47 -5.08
C THR A 277 -11.41 -20.16 -4.40
N ILE A 278 -11.99 -19.53 -3.39
CA ILE A 278 -13.27 -19.95 -2.81
C ILE A 278 -14.34 -19.47 -3.80
N PRO A 279 -14.96 -20.36 -4.60
CA PRO A 279 -15.81 -19.94 -5.70
C PRO A 279 -17.22 -19.56 -5.23
N PHE A 280 -17.43 -19.32 -3.94
CA PHE A 280 -18.74 -19.05 -3.36
C PHE A 280 -18.71 -17.83 -2.45
N ASP A 281 -19.81 -17.06 -2.44
CA ASP A 281 -19.94 -15.84 -1.64
C ASP A 281 -20.41 -16.11 -0.20
N SER A 282 -21.17 -17.19 0.03
CA SER A 282 -21.65 -17.58 1.36
C SER A 282 -21.85 -19.09 1.48
N GLU A 283 -21.46 -19.65 2.61
CA GLU A 283 -21.86 -20.98 3.05
C GLU A 283 -23.23 -20.87 3.75
N LEU A 284 -24.18 -21.74 3.39
CA LEU A 284 -25.51 -21.80 3.99
C LEU A 284 -25.57 -23.02 4.92
N GLY A 285 -26.06 -22.82 6.14
CA GLY A 285 -26.28 -23.89 7.12
C GLY A 285 -27.69 -23.81 7.71
N LYS A 286 -28.30 -24.97 7.98
CA LYS A 286 -29.58 -25.03 8.70
C LYS A 286 -29.36 -24.88 10.19
N ILE A 287 -30.32 -24.25 10.89
CA ILE A 287 -30.29 -24.06 12.37
C ILE A 287 -30.12 -25.40 13.11
N ASN A 288 -30.69 -26.48 12.57
CA ASN A 288 -30.64 -27.80 13.17
C ASN A 288 -29.40 -28.62 12.75
N ASN A 289 -28.43 -28.00 12.05
CA ASN A 289 -27.29 -28.66 11.41
C ASN A 289 -27.67 -29.83 10.48
N SER A 290 -28.88 -29.85 9.92
CA SER A 290 -29.28 -30.82 8.90
C SER A 290 -28.86 -30.38 7.49
N GLU A 291 -28.72 -31.33 6.58
CA GLU A 291 -28.42 -31.06 5.16
C GLU A 291 -29.65 -30.48 4.41
N PHE A 292 -29.39 -29.78 3.31
CA PHE A 292 -30.44 -29.28 2.41
C PHE A 292 -31.00 -30.40 1.53
N THR A 293 -32.32 -30.40 1.29
CA THR A 293 -32.95 -31.32 0.33
C THR A 293 -32.81 -30.78 -1.09
N ASP A 294 -32.85 -31.65 -2.10
CA ASP A 294 -32.73 -31.22 -3.50
C ASP A 294 -33.83 -30.23 -3.92
N GLU A 295 -35.05 -30.38 -3.40
CA GLU A 295 -36.17 -29.45 -3.65
C GLU A 295 -35.91 -28.05 -3.06
N GLU A 296 -35.27 -27.97 -1.88
CA GLU A 296 -34.87 -26.68 -1.29
C GLU A 296 -33.74 -26.03 -2.08
N ILE A 297 -32.78 -26.82 -2.57
CA ILE A 297 -31.67 -26.35 -3.42
C ILE A 297 -32.22 -25.79 -4.74
N GLU A 298 -33.12 -26.52 -5.43
CA GLU A 298 -33.78 -26.05 -6.66
C GLU A 298 -34.58 -24.76 -6.42
N ASN A 299 -35.24 -24.64 -5.27
CA ASN A 299 -35.96 -23.42 -4.93
C ASN A 299 -35.02 -22.22 -4.71
N ILE A 300 -33.83 -22.43 -4.13
CA ILE A 300 -32.79 -21.40 -3.99
C ILE A 300 -32.20 -21.05 -5.36
N GLU A 301 -31.94 -22.05 -6.21
CA GLU A 301 -31.40 -21.88 -7.56
C GLU A 301 -32.36 -21.09 -8.46
N SER A 302 -33.67 -21.33 -8.32
CA SER A 302 -34.70 -20.63 -9.08
C SER A 302 -34.87 -19.15 -8.73
N LYS A 303 -34.21 -18.63 -7.68
CA LYS A 303 -34.29 -17.22 -7.32
C LYS A 303 -33.47 -16.37 -8.29
N LYS A 304 -34.05 -15.25 -8.71
CA LYS A 304 -33.44 -14.28 -9.64
C LYS A 304 -32.04 -13.78 -9.24
N TYR A 305 -31.67 -13.89 -7.96
CA TYR A 305 -30.39 -13.40 -7.43
C TYR A 305 -29.36 -14.51 -7.21
N THR A 306 -29.69 -15.76 -7.53
CA THR A 306 -28.79 -16.91 -7.43
C THR A 306 -28.19 -17.19 -8.80
N ASP A 307 -26.85 -17.21 -8.90
CA ASP A 307 -26.15 -17.46 -10.15
C ASP A 307 -25.65 -18.91 -10.24
N THR A 308 -24.95 -19.38 -9.21
CA THR A 308 -24.42 -20.76 -9.16
C THR A 308 -24.51 -21.28 -7.72
N ILE A 309 -24.92 -22.54 -7.55
CA ILE A 309 -24.91 -23.23 -6.26
C ILE A 309 -23.82 -24.31 -6.30
N TYR A 310 -22.91 -24.27 -5.33
CA TYR A 310 -21.88 -25.27 -5.12
C TYR A 310 -22.32 -26.24 -4.03
N LYS A 311 -22.15 -27.55 -4.26
CA LYS A 311 -22.42 -28.58 -3.23
C LYS A 311 -21.08 -28.99 -2.63
N LEU A 312 -20.78 -28.53 -1.40
CA LEU A 312 -19.58 -28.94 -0.68
C LEU A 312 -19.82 -30.31 -0.04
N ARG A 313 -18.94 -31.29 -0.32
CA ARG A 313 -18.91 -32.55 0.42
C ARG A 313 -17.55 -32.71 1.09
N ASP A 314 -17.56 -32.71 2.42
CA ASP A 314 -16.38 -33.03 3.23
C ASP A 314 -16.32 -34.55 3.44
N GLU A 315 -15.36 -35.22 2.78
CA GLU A 315 -15.14 -36.66 2.98
C GLU A 315 -13.88 -36.89 3.84
N TYR A 316 -14.07 -37.64 4.94
CA TYR A 316 -13.00 -38.01 5.86
C TYR A 316 -12.45 -39.39 5.51
N PHE A 317 -11.20 -39.45 5.05
CA PHE A 317 -10.53 -40.71 4.78
C PHE A 317 -9.51 -41.02 5.88
N GLN A 318 -9.69 -42.16 6.56
CA GLN A 318 -8.64 -42.76 7.38
C GLN A 318 -7.78 -43.65 6.50
N VAL A 319 -6.55 -43.22 6.21
CA VAL A 319 -5.60 -44.03 5.45
C VAL A 319 -4.67 -44.74 6.42
N VAL A 320 -4.75 -46.07 6.45
CA VAL A 320 -3.80 -46.91 7.19
C VAL A 320 -2.58 -47.13 6.30
N ILE A 321 -1.50 -46.42 6.59
CA ILE A 321 -0.22 -46.58 5.89
C ILE A 321 0.61 -47.61 6.65
N GLY A 322 1.01 -48.69 5.97
CA GLY A 322 1.96 -49.66 6.50
C GLY A 322 3.31 -49.00 6.79
N LYS A 323 3.92 -49.32 7.95
CA LYS A 323 5.16 -48.68 8.43
C LYS A 323 6.28 -48.75 7.40
N GLU A 324 6.34 -49.83 6.62
CA GLU A 324 7.29 -50.05 5.53
C GLU A 324 7.21 -49.05 4.36
N LYS A 325 6.09 -48.32 4.21
CA LYS A 325 5.92 -47.29 3.18
C LYS A 325 6.20 -45.86 3.68
N PHE A 326 6.47 -45.70 4.98
CA PHE A 326 6.76 -44.40 5.58
C PHE A 326 8.27 -44.16 5.53
N ASN A 327 8.75 -43.34 4.58
CA ASN A 327 10.16 -42.89 4.57
C ASN A 327 10.27 -41.53 5.29
N ASP A 328 11.41 -41.25 5.91
CA ASP A 328 11.63 -40.02 6.70
C ASP A 328 11.50 -38.73 5.86
N SER A 329 11.77 -38.78 4.56
CA SER A 329 11.55 -37.68 3.61
C SER A 329 10.05 -37.38 3.40
N TYR A 330 9.20 -38.40 3.33
CA TYR A 330 7.75 -38.26 3.22
C TYR A 330 7.13 -37.79 4.55
N GLY A 331 7.62 -38.32 5.67
CA GLY A 331 7.26 -37.86 7.02
C GLY A 331 7.58 -36.38 7.25
N ASN A 332 8.72 -35.91 6.76
CA ASN A 332 9.09 -34.49 6.84
C ASN A 332 8.25 -33.59 5.92
N SER A 333 7.78 -34.10 4.77
CA SER A 333 6.89 -33.33 3.88
C SER A 333 5.46 -33.16 4.44
N ILE A 334 5.00 -34.08 5.30
CA ILE A 334 3.72 -33.99 6.01
C ILE A 334 3.89 -33.29 7.38
N GLY A 335 5.11 -33.19 7.89
CA GLY A 335 5.45 -32.61 9.20
C GLY A 335 5.14 -31.11 9.37
N GLU A 336 4.88 -30.37 8.29
CA GLU A 336 4.41 -28.98 8.38
C GLU A 336 2.92 -28.85 8.79
N LEU A 337 2.17 -29.96 8.85
CA LEU A 337 0.78 -30.00 9.31
C LEU A 337 0.59 -30.46 10.77
N GLY A 338 1.65 -30.43 11.59
CA GLY A 338 1.52 -30.58 13.05
C GLY A 338 1.38 -32.01 13.57
N ALA A 339 2.15 -32.96 13.04
CA ALA A 339 2.19 -34.34 13.54
C ALA A 339 3.29 -34.53 14.61
N LYS A 340 2.92 -34.87 15.86
CA LYS A 340 3.87 -35.37 16.87
C LYS A 340 4.04 -36.88 16.73
N ILE A 341 5.30 -37.33 16.60
CA ILE A 341 5.69 -38.74 16.41
C ILE A 341 5.70 -39.44 17.77
N GLY A 342 4.83 -40.43 17.96
CA GLY A 342 4.82 -41.34 19.10
C GLY A 342 4.79 -42.80 18.66
N GLU A 343 5.60 -43.64 19.31
CA GLU A 343 5.71 -45.08 19.02
C GLU A 343 4.42 -45.83 19.39
N LYS A 344 3.47 -45.94 18.44
CA LYS A 344 2.60 -47.10 18.13
C LYS A 344 1.44 -46.67 17.23
N LYS A 345 1.27 -47.38 16.11
CA LYS A 345 0.14 -47.35 15.14
C LYS A 345 -0.56 -45.98 15.00
N ILE A 346 -0.01 -45.13 14.14
CA ILE A 346 -0.55 -43.79 13.85
C ILE A 346 -1.59 -43.92 12.73
N ILE A 347 -2.80 -43.39 12.97
CA ILE A 347 -3.84 -43.18 11.95
C ILE A 347 -3.69 -41.73 11.49
N TYR A 348 -3.43 -41.51 10.21
CA TYR A 348 -3.40 -40.16 9.63
C TYR A 348 -4.82 -39.72 9.28
N HIS A 349 -5.15 -38.49 9.64
CA HIS A 349 -6.39 -37.84 9.24
C HIS A 349 -6.06 -36.87 8.10
N LEU A 350 -6.43 -37.21 6.87
CA LEU A 350 -6.25 -36.34 5.71
C LEU A 350 -7.59 -35.64 5.45
N ILE A 351 -7.60 -34.32 5.50
CA ILE A 351 -8.78 -33.52 5.12
C ILE A 351 -8.62 -33.15 3.66
N MET A 352 -9.45 -33.72 2.78
CA MET A 352 -9.58 -33.26 1.40
C MET A 352 -10.98 -32.68 1.20
N LYS A 353 -11.04 -31.38 0.92
CA LYS A 353 -12.29 -30.70 0.54
C LYS A 353 -12.48 -30.79 -0.97
N PHE A 354 -13.58 -31.40 -1.40
CA PHE A 354 -13.98 -31.42 -2.81
C PHE A 354 -15.12 -30.42 -3.02
N ILE A 355 -14.90 -29.45 -3.92
CA ILE A 355 -15.93 -28.51 -4.37
C ILE A 355 -16.45 -29.04 -5.72
N HIS A 356 -17.73 -29.39 -5.79
CA HIS A 356 -18.40 -29.84 -7.02
C HIS A 356 -19.41 -28.81 -7.52
#